data_AF-A0A524E9E6-F1
#
_entry.id   AF-A0A524E9E6-F1
#
_cell.length_a   1.000
_cell.length_b   1.000
_cell.length_c   1.000
_cell.angle_alpha   90.00
_cell.angle_beta   90.00
_cell.angle_gamma   90.00
#
_symmetry.space_group_name_H-M   'P 1'
#
loop_
_entity.id
_entity.type
_entity.pdbx_description
1 polymer ?
#
loop_
_entity_poly.entity_id
_entity_poly.type
_entity_poly.pdbx_seq_one_letter_code
_entity_poly.pdbx_strand_id
1 'polypeptide(L)'
;MADSRQILKGALVHLALFVVNFCVLVGVVDSFQIFQEDLPLLNTLILGYMLTHTFLLLSVQLGVQILELIRIRLPTFLPSYYFQFADDETIPMPLLDPTKSRLAFIVLLLVISGGPVFYPIFAVYGLLLVYAHVVIIALDPSTILGYFEIFLNWMPPILLIIVLVVILSIVIIEFKHV
;
A
#
# COMPACT_ATOMS: atom_id res chain seq x y z
N MET A 1 25.88 11.11 -14.14
CA MET A 1 25.27 9.77 -14.30
C MET A 1 25.20 9.15 -12.92
N ALA A 2 24.03 8.66 -12.49
CA ALA A 2 23.94 7.96 -11.22
C ALA A 2 24.80 6.69 -11.28
N ASP A 3 25.64 6.49 -10.27
CA ASP A 3 26.45 5.28 -10.15
C ASP A 3 25.51 4.06 -10.10
N SER A 4 25.81 3.00 -10.84
CA SER A 4 24.99 1.77 -10.88
C SER A 4 24.72 1.21 -9.48
N ARG A 5 25.65 1.44 -8.54
CA ARG A 5 25.48 1.10 -7.11
C ARG A 5 24.33 1.86 -6.45
N GLN A 6 24.16 3.14 -6.78
CA GLN A 6 23.10 3.98 -6.22
C GLN A 6 21.72 3.57 -6.75
N ILE A 7 21.63 3.19 -8.02
CA ILE A 7 20.40 2.68 -8.64
C ILE A 7 20.01 1.36 -8.00
N LEU A 8 20.96 0.42 -7.85
CA LEU A 8 20.72 -0.87 -7.19
C LEU A 8 20.27 -0.67 -5.74
N LYS A 9 20.95 0.21 -4.99
CA LYS A 9 20.55 0.55 -3.61
C LYS A 9 19.12 1.08 -3.58
N GLY A 10 18.77 2.03 -4.46
CA GLY A 10 17.42 2.56 -4.54
C GLY A 10 16.38 1.48 -4.83
N ALA A 11 16.63 0.63 -5.82
CA ALA A 11 15.74 -0.48 -6.17
C ALA A 11 15.53 -1.46 -4.99
N LEU A 12 16.60 -1.81 -4.28
CA LEU A 12 16.52 -2.70 -3.12
C LEU A 12 15.70 -2.10 -1.96
N VAL A 13 15.88 -0.82 -1.66
CA VAL A 13 15.11 -0.15 -0.59
C VAL A 13 13.63 -0.02 -1.00
N HIS A 14 13.35 0.29 -2.28
CA HIS A 14 11.97 0.28 -2.80
C HIS A 14 11.34 -1.12 -2.69
N LEU A 15 12.07 -2.17 -3.06
CA LEU A 15 11.59 -3.53 -2.94
C LEU A 15 11.31 -3.90 -1.47
N ALA A 16 12.23 -3.58 -0.56
CA ALA A 16 12.06 -3.84 0.86
C ALA A 16 10.81 -3.12 1.42
N LEU A 17 10.65 -1.84 1.10
CA LEU A 17 9.48 -1.08 1.52
C LEU A 17 8.19 -1.62 0.88
N PHE A 18 8.23 -2.05 -0.38
CA PHE A 18 7.10 -2.68 -1.04
C PHE A 18 6.67 -3.95 -0.30
N VAL A 19 7.61 -4.80 0.13
CA VAL A 19 7.32 -6.00 0.94
C VAL A 19 6.69 -5.62 2.27
N VAL A 20 7.18 -4.59 2.95
CA VAL A 20 6.58 -4.09 4.20
C VAL A 20 5.15 -3.61 3.96
N ASN A 21 4.92 -2.79 2.93
CA ASN A 21 3.60 -2.28 2.58
C ASN A 21 2.63 -3.41 2.21
N PHE A 22 3.13 -4.44 1.52
CA PHE A 22 2.36 -5.65 1.21
C PHE A 22 1.96 -6.41 2.49
N CYS A 23 2.88 -6.57 3.44
CA CYS A 23 2.55 -7.18 4.74
C CYS A 23 1.49 -6.35 5.48
N VAL A 24 1.62 -5.03 5.52
CA VAL A 24 0.59 -4.15 6.11
C VAL A 24 -0.76 -4.34 5.44
N LEU A 25 -0.79 -4.39 4.10
CA LEU A 25 -2.02 -4.63 3.35
C LEU A 25 -2.67 -5.97 3.75
N VAL A 26 -1.89 -7.04 3.79
CA VAL A 26 -2.37 -8.37 4.19
C VAL A 26 -2.94 -8.31 5.61
N GLY A 27 -2.21 -7.70 6.55
CA GLY A 27 -2.68 -7.57 7.93
C GLY A 27 -3.98 -6.78 8.05
N VAL A 28 -4.13 -5.69 7.30
CA VAL A 28 -5.36 -4.89 7.26
C VAL A 28 -6.52 -5.68 6.64
N VAL A 29 -6.32 -6.31 5.49
CA VAL A 29 -7.36 -7.07 4.78
C VAL A 29 -7.85 -8.24 5.63
N ASP A 30 -6.94 -8.99 6.24
CA ASP A 30 -7.30 -10.14 7.08
C ASP A 30 -8.04 -9.71 8.34
N SER A 31 -7.63 -8.60 8.95
CA SER A 31 -8.31 -8.05 10.14
C SER A 31 -9.75 -7.61 9.89
N PHE A 32 -10.16 -7.37 8.64
CA PHE A 32 -11.58 -7.12 8.33
C PHE A 32 -12.45 -8.36 8.58
N GLN A 33 -11.89 -9.57 8.56
CA GLN A 33 -12.64 -10.80 8.87
C GLN A 33 -13.08 -10.84 10.33
N ILE A 34 -12.34 -10.19 11.24
CA ILE A 34 -12.66 -10.14 12.68
C ILE A 34 -14.00 -9.41 12.92
N PHE A 35 -14.43 -8.53 12.01
CA PHE A 35 -15.77 -7.91 12.11
C PHE A 35 -16.94 -8.88 11.88
N GLN A 36 -16.68 -10.09 11.40
CA GLN A 36 -17.70 -11.13 11.26
C GLN A 36 -18.00 -11.81 12.60
N GLU A 37 -17.20 -11.55 13.64
CA GLU A 37 -17.41 -12.02 15.00
C GLU A 37 -18.26 -11.02 15.80
N ASP A 38 -19.02 -11.52 16.80
CA ASP A 38 -19.78 -10.70 17.75
C ASP A 38 -18.85 -9.97 18.73
N LEU A 39 -18.16 -8.94 18.22
CA LEU A 39 -17.27 -8.11 18.99
C LEU A 39 -18.03 -7.11 19.89
N PRO A 40 -17.56 -6.86 21.12
CA PRO A 40 -18.03 -5.74 21.93
C PRO A 40 -17.89 -4.42 21.17
N LEU A 41 -18.88 -3.53 21.28
CA LEU A 41 -18.94 -2.26 20.54
C LEU A 41 -17.63 -1.44 20.62
N LEU A 42 -16.99 -1.39 21.79
CA LEU A 42 -15.74 -0.66 21.97
C LEU A 42 -14.61 -1.25 21.11
N ASN A 43 -14.50 -2.58 21.03
CA ASN A 43 -13.48 -3.26 20.23
C ASN A 43 -13.72 -3.01 18.74
N THR A 44 -14.97 -3.04 18.30
CA THR A 44 -15.38 -2.72 16.93
C THR A 44 -14.96 -1.29 16.55
N LEU A 45 -15.17 -0.32 17.43
CA LEU A 45 -14.77 1.07 17.18
C LEU A 45 -13.26 1.24 17.11
N ILE A 46 -12.51 0.62 18.03
CA ILE A 46 -11.04 0.68 18.04
C ILE A 46 -10.48 0.02 16.78
N LEU A 47 -10.93 -1.19 16.44
CA LEU A 47 -10.49 -1.90 15.25
C LEU A 47 -10.84 -1.12 13.97
N GLY A 48 -12.06 -0.58 13.89
CA GLY A 48 -12.50 0.25 12.76
C GLY A 48 -11.64 1.50 12.57
N TYR A 49 -11.28 2.16 13.67
CA TYR A 49 -10.34 3.27 13.64
C TYR A 49 -8.95 2.83 13.14
N MET A 50 -8.38 1.78 13.72
CA MET A 50 -7.06 1.26 13.34
C MET A 50 -6.99 0.87 11.85
N LEU A 51 -8.01 0.19 11.34
CA LEU A 51 -8.08 -0.26 9.94
C LEU A 51 -8.25 0.90 8.98
N THR A 52 -9.21 1.79 9.25
CA THR A 52 -9.44 2.97 8.39
C THR A 52 -8.20 3.85 8.36
N HIS A 53 -7.60 4.10 9.52
CA HIS A 53 -6.38 4.89 9.66
C HIS A 53 -5.22 4.28 8.87
N THR A 54 -4.92 3.00 9.11
CA THR A 54 -3.79 2.32 8.47
C THR A 54 -4.00 2.19 6.97
N PHE A 55 -5.23 1.91 6.52
CA PHE A 55 -5.57 1.83 5.10
C PHE A 55 -5.34 3.16 4.37
N LEU A 56 -5.76 4.28 4.97
CA LEU A 56 -5.51 5.62 4.42
C LEU A 56 -4.01 5.93 4.38
N LEU A 57 -3.28 5.67 5.47
CA LEU A 57 -1.84 5.91 5.52
C LEU A 57 -1.07 5.05 4.51
N LEU A 58 -1.42 3.77 4.38
CA LEU A 58 -0.86 2.85 3.40
C LEU A 58 -1.11 3.33 1.96
N SER A 59 -2.31 3.83 1.66
CA SER A 59 -2.64 4.34 0.32
C SER A 59 -1.74 5.52 -0.06
N VAL A 60 -1.50 6.44 0.88
CA VAL A 60 -0.58 7.56 0.63
C VAL A 60 0.87 7.10 0.57
N GLN A 61 1.28 6.16 1.43
CA GLN A 61 2.62 5.56 1.44
C GLN A 61 2.97 4.95 0.08
N LEU A 62 2.06 4.20 -0.52
CA LEU A 62 2.23 3.63 -1.86
C LEU A 62 2.32 4.72 -2.94
N GLY A 63 1.48 5.74 -2.87
CA GLY A 63 1.53 6.88 -3.81
C GLY A 63 2.87 7.63 -3.76
N VAL A 64 3.38 7.90 -2.56
CA VAL A 64 4.69 8.54 -2.36
C VAL A 64 5.81 7.64 -2.87
N GLN A 65 5.76 6.34 -2.58
CA GLN A 65 6.76 5.38 -3.06
C GLN A 65 6.80 5.32 -4.59
N ILE A 66 5.65 5.27 -5.27
CA ILE A 66 5.57 5.29 -6.74
C ILE A 66 6.15 6.60 -7.29
N LEU A 67 5.79 7.75 -6.68
CA LEU A 67 6.30 9.05 -7.11
C LEU A 67 7.83 9.12 -6.99
N GLU A 68 8.40 8.59 -5.92
CA GLU A 68 9.84 8.54 -5.71
C GLU A 68 10.55 7.56 -6.63
N LEU A 69 9.91 6.43 -6.95
CA LEU A 69 10.40 5.48 -7.93
C LEU A 69 10.51 6.11 -9.32
N ILE A 70 9.46 6.83 -9.76
CA ILE A 70 9.46 7.58 -11.03
C ILE A 70 10.56 8.65 -11.05
N ARG A 71 10.80 9.30 -9.89
CA ARG A 71 11.82 10.35 -9.74
C ARG A 71 13.23 9.80 -9.48
N ILE A 72 13.41 8.47 -9.43
CA ILE A 72 14.69 7.81 -9.14
C ILE A 72 15.28 8.32 -7.80
N ARG A 73 14.43 8.39 -6.78
CA ARG A 73 14.80 8.77 -5.40
C ARG A 73 14.69 7.56 -4.48
N LEU A 74 15.39 7.62 -3.35
CA LEU A 74 15.17 6.67 -2.26
C LEU A 74 13.72 6.80 -1.77
N PRO A 75 13.08 5.69 -1.39
CA PRO A 75 11.73 5.76 -0.87
C PRO A 75 11.69 6.41 0.52
N THR A 76 10.61 7.12 0.77
CA THR A 76 10.25 7.72 2.05
C THR A 76 9.35 6.76 2.83
N PHE A 77 9.67 6.55 4.10
CA PHE A 77 8.81 5.81 5.02
C PHE A 77 7.98 6.79 5.87
N LEU A 78 6.75 7.09 5.41
CA LEU A 78 5.86 8.10 6.00
C LEU A 78 5.64 7.94 7.51
N PRO A 79 5.43 6.73 8.07
CA PRO A 79 5.21 6.58 9.51
C PRO A 79 6.31 7.19 10.38
N SER A 80 7.53 7.31 9.85
CA SER A 80 8.67 7.94 10.54
C SER A 80 9.06 9.31 10.00
N TYR A 81 8.54 9.70 8.83
CA TYR A 81 9.13 10.77 8.01
C TYR A 81 9.20 12.11 8.75
N TYR A 82 8.11 12.54 9.38
CA TYR A 82 8.05 13.83 10.07
C TYR A 82 8.92 13.87 11.33
N PHE A 83 9.24 12.72 11.92
CA PHE A 83 10.07 12.63 13.12
C PHE A 83 11.57 12.70 12.80
N GLN A 84 11.95 12.77 11.52
CA GLN A 84 13.35 12.86 11.08
C GLN A 84 13.85 14.32 11.04
N PHE A 85 12.96 15.30 11.12
CA PHE A 85 13.26 16.72 10.99
C PHE A 85 13.06 17.43 12.32
N ALA A 86 13.92 18.41 12.61
CA ALA A 86 13.72 19.32 13.74
C ALA A 86 12.64 20.37 13.42
N ASP A 87 12.09 21.01 14.46
CA ASP A 87 10.98 21.97 14.34
C ASP A 87 11.32 23.20 13.45
N ASP A 88 12.61 23.52 13.31
CA ASP A 88 13.12 24.64 12.50
C ASP A 88 13.60 24.23 11.10
N GLU A 89 13.58 22.93 10.78
CA GLU A 89 13.98 22.43 9.47
C GLU A 89 12.84 22.46 8.45
N THR A 90 13.16 22.85 7.22
CA THR A 90 12.18 22.82 6.13
C THR A 90 12.00 21.41 5.58
N ILE A 91 10.75 20.94 5.49
CA ILE A 91 10.43 19.64 4.90
C ILE A 91 10.84 19.61 3.41
N PRO A 92 11.74 18.69 3.00
CA PRO A 92 12.36 18.74 1.67
C PRO A 92 11.43 18.32 0.54
N MET A 93 10.35 17.57 0.84
CA MET A 93 9.36 17.18 -0.15
C MET A 93 8.13 18.10 -0.07
N PRO A 94 7.90 19.00 -1.05
CA PRO A 94 6.78 19.95 -0.97
C PRO A 94 5.40 19.29 -0.90
N LEU A 95 5.26 18.07 -1.44
CA LEU A 95 4.02 17.29 -1.35
C LEU A 95 3.68 16.88 0.08
N LEU A 96 4.71 16.73 0.93
CA LEU A 96 4.62 16.33 2.33
C LEU A 96 4.82 17.53 3.28
N ASP A 97 4.98 18.75 2.76
CA ASP A 97 5.07 19.96 3.57
C ASP A 97 3.66 20.46 3.94
N PRO A 98 3.26 20.42 5.23
CA PRO A 98 1.92 20.81 5.67
C PRO A 98 1.62 22.30 5.46
N THR A 99 2.65 23.14 5.32
CA THR A 99 2.48 24.57 5.03
C THR A 99 2.10 24.83 3.56
N LYS A 100 2.38 23.88 2.67
CA LYS A 100 2.18 24.01 1.22
C LYS A 100 1.06 23.13 0.67
N SER A 101 0.66 22.08 1.40
CA SER A 101 -0.28 21.06 0.90
C SER A 101 -1.29 20.65 1.97
N ARG A 102 -2.58 20.72 1.63
CA ARG A 102 -3.66 20.17 2.49
C ARG A 102 -3.53 18.66 2.68
N LEU A 103 -3.05 17.96 1.65
CA LEU A 103 -2.77 16.53 1.74
C LEU A 103 -1.67 16.27 2.76
N ALA A 104 -0.58 17.05 2.74
CA ALA A 104 0.50 16.91 3.73
C ALA A 104 0.02 17.11 5.16
N PHE A 105 -0.90 18.07 5.39
CA PHE A 105 -1.52 18.24 6.69
C PHE A 105 -2.31 17.00 7.14
N ILE A 106 -3.10 16.40 6.25
CA ILE A 106 -3.81 15.14 6.53
C ILE A 106 -2.83 14.01 6.82
N VAL A 107 -1.76 13.90 6.04
CA VAL A 107 -0.72 12.86 6.25
C VAL A 107 -0.02 13.05 7.59
N LEU A 108 0.31 14.29 7.97
CA LEU A 108 0.87 14.61 9.28
C LEU A 108 -0.07 14.16 10.41
N LEU A 109 -1.38 14.44 10.29
CA LEU A 109 -2.36 13.99 11.27
C LEU A 109 -2.45 12.46 11.33
N LEU A 110 -2.43 11.76 10.20
CA LEU A 110 -2.39 10.30 10.16
C LEU A 110 -1.11 9.76 10.83
N VAL A 111 0.04 10.35 10.54
CA VAL A 111 1.30 9.93 11.15
C VAL A 111 1.26 10.13 12.67
N ILE A 112 0.91 11.32 13.17
CA ILE A 112 0.91 11.61 14.61
C ILE A 112 -0.16 10.81 15.36
N SER A 113 -1.34 10.60 14.78
CA SER A 113 -2.46 9.94 15.47
C SER A 113 -2.31 8.42 15.62
N GLY A 114 -1.40 7.79 14.88
CA GLY A 114 -1.23 6.34 15.00
C GLY A 114 -0.24 5.68 14.03
N GLY A 115 0.35 6.43 13.09
CA GLY A 115 1.24 5.86 12.07
C GLY A 115 2.39 5.03 12.63
N PRO A 116 3.22 5.55 13.57
CA PRO A 116 4.32 4.80 14.17
C PRO A 116 3.93 3.52 14.90
N VAL A 117 2.66 3.39 15.32
CA VAL A 117 2.20 2.27 16.15
C VAL A 117 1.39 1.27 15.33
N PHE A 118 0.34 1.71 14.63
CA PHE A 118 -0.53 0.81 13.88
C PHE A 118 0.18 0.21 12.67
N TYR A 119 1.03 1.00 12.00
CA TYR A 119 1.70 0.55 10.78
C TYR A 119 2.62 -0.65 11.05
N PRO A 120 3.51 -0.64 12.06
CA PRO A 120 4.30 -1.82 12.41
C PRO A 120 3.45 -2.99 12.93
N ILE A 121 2.37 -2.74 13.68
CA ILE A 121 1.48 -3.81 14.16
C ILE A 121 0.90 -4.59 12.98
N PHE A 122 0.32 -3.89 12.00
CA PHE A 122 -0.22 -4.55 10.80
C PHE A 122 0.87 -5.16 9.92
N ALA A 123 2.06 -4.56 9.85
CA ALA A 123 3.19 -5.14 9.12
C ALA A 123 3.63 -6.48 9.71
N VAL A 124 3.78 -6.55 11.04
CA VAL A 124 4.18 -7.78 11.74
C VAL A 124 3.06 -8.82 11.66
N TYR A 125 1.81 -8.42 11.92
CA TYR A 125 0.66 -9.32 11.82
C TYR A 125 0.55 -9.93 10.40
N GLY A 126 0.59 -9.09 9.38
CA GLY A 126 0.53 -9.56 8.00
C GLY A 126 1.76 -10.37 7.59
N LEU A 127 2.95 -10.07 8.10
CA LEU A 127 4.14 -10.90 7.86
C LEU A 127 3.96 -12.32 8.43
N LEU A 128 3.40 -12.44 9.64
CA LEU A 128 3.10 -13.75 10.24
C LEU A 128 2.09 -14.53 9.40
N LEU A 129 1.07 -13.85 8.87
CA LEU A 129 0.08 -14.47 7.98
C LEU A 129 0.68 -14.90 6.64
N VAL A 130 1.48 -14.03 6.01
CA VAL A 130 2.18 -14.36 4.76
C VAL A 130 3.11 -15.55 4.99
N TYR A 131 3.86 -15.57 6.09
CA TYR A 131 4.71 -16.70 6.44
C TYR A 131 3.90 -17.98 6.61
N ALA A 132 2.80 -17.95 7.37
CA ALA A 132 1.93 -19.11 7.54
C ALA A 132 1.40 -19.63 6.20
N HIS A 133 0.90 -18.75 5.32
CA HIS A 133 0.39 -19.15 4.00
C HIS A 133 1.48 -19.66 3.08
N VAL A 134 2.65 -19.02 3.02
CA VAL A 134 3.77 -19.47 2.17
C VAL A 134 4.28 -20.84 2.63
N VAL A 135 4.36 -21.08 3.94
CA VAL A 135 4.73 -22.39 4.47
C VAL A 135 3.67 -23.44 4.12
N ILE A 136 2.38 -23.13 4.26
CA ILE A 136 1.28 -24.05 3.87
C ILE A 136 1.35 -24.36 2.37
N ILE A 137 1.45 -23.34 1.51
CA ILE A 137 1.52 -23.48 0.05
C ILE A 137 2.75 -24.29 -0.38
N ALA A 138 3.90 -24.08 0.27
CA ALA A 138 5.11 -24.85 0.00
C ALA A 138 4.97 -26.34 0.38
N LEU A 139 4.08 -26.66 1.32
CA LEU A 139 3.83 -28.02 1.80
C LEU A 139 2.65 -28.71 1.11
N ASP A 140 1.76 -27.97 0.43
CA ASP A 140 0.59 -28.52 -0.27
C ASP A 140 0.40 -27.94 -1.69
N PRO A 141 0.90 -28.65 -2.73
CA PRO A 141 0.73 -28.28 -4.12
C PRO A 141 -0.72 -28.19 -4.60
N SER A 142 -1.67 -28.85 -3.91
CA SER A 142 -3.08 -28.80 -4.29
C SER A 142 -3.69 -27.41 -4.07
N THR A 143 -3.20 -26.69 -3.06
CA THR A 143 -3.57 -25.29 -2.79
C THR A 143 -3.11 -24.35 -3.92
N ILE A 144 -1.95 -24.61 -4.55
CA ILE A 144 -1.48 -23.84 -5.72
C ILE A 144 -2.42 -24.03 -6.91
N LEU A 145 -2.81 -25.27 -7.19
CA LEU A 145 -3.75 -25.57 -8.26
C LEU A 145 -5.11 -24.91 -8.01
N GLY A 146 -5.59 -24.89 -6.76
CA GLY A 146 -6.80 -24.17 -6.37
C GLY A 146 -6.73 -22.67 -6.63
N TYR A 147 -5.64 -22.01 -6.23
CA TYR A 147 -5.45 -20.58 -6.55
C TYR A 147 -5.36 -20.32 -8.06
N PHE A 148 -4.71 -21.22 -8.80
CA PHE A 148 -4.62 -21.11 -10.25
C PHE A 148 -5.99 -21.30 -10.94
N GLU A 149 -6.84 -22.18 -10.43
CA GLU A 149 -8.20 -22.38 -10.92
C GLU A 149 -9.10 -21.17 -10.62
N ILE A 150 -9.01 -20.60 -9.41
CA ILE A 150 -9.67 -19.33 -9.08
C ILE A 150 -9.21 -18.24 -10.06
N PHE A 151 -7.90 -18.10 -10.27
CA PHE A 151 -7.34 -17.14 -11.21
C PHE A 151 -7.88 -17.34 -12.64
N LEU A 152 -7.90 -18.57 -13.14
CA LEU A 152 -8.42 -18.90 -14.47
C LEU A 152 -9.91 -18.59 -14.61
N ASN A 153 -10.70 -18.77 -13.56
CA ASN A 153 -12.13 -18.43 -13.60
C ASN A 153 -12.38 -16.91 -13.60
N TRP A 154 -11.53 -16.13 -12.93
CA TRP A 154 -11.63 -14.67 -12.90
C TRP A 154 -11.01 -13.98 -14.12
N MET A 155 -10.13 -14.65 -14.86
CA MET A 155 -9.47 -14.06 -16.02
C MET A 155 -10.43 -13.67 -17.17
N PRO A 156 -11.38 -14.53 -17.61
CA PRO A 156 -12.30 -14.20 -18.70
C PRO A 156 -13.10 -12.90 -18.49
N PRO A 157 -13.77 -12.65 -17.35
CA PRO A 157 -14.50 -11.40 -17.14
C PRO A 157 -13.58 -10.18 -17.08
N ILE A 158 -12.37 -10.31 -16.51
CA ILE A 158 -11.39 -9.22 -16.46
C ILE A 158 -10.92 -8.85 -17.87
N LEU A 159 -10.60 -9.85 -18.71
CA LEU A 159 -10.20 -9.62 -20.11
C LEU A 159 -11.33 -8.94 -20.91
N LEU A 160 -12.58 -9.33 -20.67
CA LEU A 160 -13.73 -8.71 -21.31
C LEU A 160 -13.84 -7.23 -20.93
N ILE A 161 -13.67 -6.87 -19.66
CA ILE A 161 -13.66 -5.48 -19.20
C ILE A 161 -12.54 -4.69 -19.87
N ILE A 162 -11.33 -5.25 -19.94
CA ILE A 162 -10.19 -4.59 -20.60
C ILE A 162 -10.48 -4.32 -22.07
N VAL A 163 -10.99 -5.32 -22.80
CA VAL A 163 -11.36 -5.18 -24.21
C VAL A 163 -12.42 -4.10 -24.38
N LEU A 164 -13.43 -4.07 -23.51
CA LEU A 164 -14.50 -3.07 -23.57
C LEU A 164 -13.99 -1.66 -23.33
N VAL A 165 -13.07 -1.47 -22.37
CA VAL A 165 -12.41 -0.19 -22.11
C VAL A 165 -11.57 0.25 -23.31
N VAL A 166 -10.85 -0.66 -23.96
CA VAL A 166 -10.05 -0.36 -25.16
C VAL A 166 -10.95 0.08 -26.32
N ILE A 167 -12.03 -0.65 -26.59
CA ILE A 167 -13.00 -0.29 -27.65
C ILE A 167 -13.59 1.09 -27.38
N LEU A 168 -14.07 1.35 -26.16
CA LEU A 168 -14.62 2.66 -25.78
C LEU A 168 -13.58 3.77 -25.94
N SER A 169 -12.33 3.53 -25.56
CA SER A 169 -11.25 4.50 -25.69
C SER A 169 -10.99 4.86 -27.16
N ILE A 170 -10.95 3.87 -28.06
CA ILE A 170 -10.79 4.09 -29.51
C ILE A 170 -11.97 4.89 -30.06
N VAL A 171 -13.20 4.49 -29.74
CA VAL A 171 -14.42 5.18 -30.19
C VAL A 171 -14.42 6.65 -29.75
N ILE A 172 -14.08 6.94 -28.49
CA ILE A 172 -14.01 8.31 -27.98
C ILE A 172 -12.96 9.14 -28.71
N ILE A 173 -11.80 8.56 -29.03
CA ILE A 173 -10.74 9.25 -29.78
C ILE A 173 -11.20 9.56 -31.20
N GLU A 174 -11.82 8.62 -31.88
CA GLU A 174 -12.33 8.77 -33.26
C GLU A 174 -13.40 9.87 -33.32
N PHE A 175 -14.39 9.85 -32.41
CA PHE A 175 -15.44 10.87 -32.36
C PHE A 175 -14.96 12.28 -31.99
N LYS A 176 -13.77 12.41 -31.39
CA LYS A 176 -13.22 13.72 -31.01
C LYS A 176 -12.36 14.35 -32.12
N HIS A 177 -11.99 13.57 -33.15
CA HIS A 177 -11.20 14.03 -34.30
C HIS A 177 -12.03 14.27 -35.57
N VAL A 178 -13.30 13.86 -35.59
CA VAL A 178 -14.30 14.20 -36.63
C VAL A 178 -15.05 15.47 -36.23
#